data_AF-A0A7S3SIU1-F1
#
_entry.id   AF-A0A7S3SIU1-F1
#
_cell.length_a   1.000
_cell.length_b   1.000
_cell.length_c   1.000
_cell.angle_alpha   90.00
_cell.angle_beta   90.00
_cell.angle_gamma   90.00
#
_symmetry.space_group_name_H-M   'P 1'
#
loop_
_entity.id
_entity.type
_entity.pdbx_description
1 polymer ?
#
loop_
_entity_poly.entity_id
_entity_poly.type
_entity_poly.pdbx_seq_one_letter_code
_entity_poly.pdbx_strand_id
1 'polypeptide(L)'
;LVQQEGCRAVSNMAASSLGNQFKMVKAGLIEIVQRAMKTHCEDVFVQLASCLALANLSVNQDDNKVRIMQLGCIEDVHRAMKTYVDSKLMQESGCKVLASLAWGPPELPKQMAAL
;
A
#
# COMPACT_ATOMS: atom_id res chain seq x y z
N LEU A 1 11.16 -4.75 20.09
CA LEU A 1 10.63 -3.55 19.40
C LEU A 1 10.20 -3.82 17.94
N VAL A 2 10.55 -4.96 17.33
CA VAL A 2 10.23 -5.29 15.93
C VAL A 2 8.74 -5.62 15.69
N GLN A 3 8.02 -6.20 16.65
CA GLN A 3 6.61 -6.56 16.45
C GLN A 3 5.62 -5.40 16.57
N GLN A 4 5.99 -4.31 17.26
CA GLN A 4 5.05 -3.22 17.55
C GLN A 4 4.61 -2.44 16.31
N GLU A 5 5.49 -2.27 15.32
CA GLU A 5 5.18 -1.51 14.11
C GLU A 5 4.34 -2.32 13.11
N GLY A 6 4.64 -3.61 12.93
CA GLY A 6 3.80 -4.54 12.17
C GLY A 6 2.41 -4.69 12.81
N CYS A 7 2.35 -4.83 14.15
CA CYS A 7 1.09 -4.81 14.88
C CYS A 7 0.36 -3.47 14.71
N ARG A 8 1.05 -2.34 14.76
CA ARG A 8 0.43 -1.02 14.57
C ARG A 8 -0.12 -0.86 13.15
N ALA A 9 0.60 -1.33 12.14
CA ALA A 9 0.10 -1.33 10.75
C ALA A 9 -1.17 -2.18 10.63
N VAL A 10 -1.14 -3.42 11.15
CA VAL A 10 -2.32 -4.31 11.16
C VAL A 10 -3.47 -3.74 11.98
N SER A 11 -3.20 -3.14 13.14
CA SER A 11 -4.20 -2.47 13.96
C SER A 11 -4.80 -1.24 13.27
N ASN A 12 -3.98 -0.44 12.58
CA ASN A 12 -4.46 0.71 11.81
C ASN A 12 -5.29 0.25 10.60
N MET A 13 -4.92 -0.85 9.95
CA MET A 13 -5.70 -1.47 8.88
C MET A 13 -7.05 -2.00 9.39
N ALA A 14 -7.05 -2.73 10.51
CA ALA A 14 -8.28 -3.20 11.16
C ALA A 14 -9.18 -2.04 11.63
N ALA A 15 -8.59 -0.97 12.16
CA ALA A 15 -9.33 0.24 12.55
C ALA A 15 -9.94 0.96 11.34
N SER A 16 -9.30 0.90 10.16
CA SER A 16 -9.84 1.47 8.92
C SER A 16 -10.99 0.65 8.32
N SER A 17 -11.00 -0.68 8.52
CA SER A 17 -12.09 -1.55 8.06
C SER A 17 -13.37 -1.41 8.91
N LEU A 18 -13.24 -0.95 10.15
CA LEU A 18 -14.35 -0.76 11.09
C LEU A 18 -14.89 0.68 11.06
N GLY A 19 -15.29 1.15 9.87
CA GLY A 19 -16.36 2.13 9.62
C GLY A 19 -16.30 3.56 10.21
N ASN A 20 -15.53 3.86 11.26
CA ASN A 20 -15.80 5.03 12.11
C ASN A 20 -14.61 5.95 12.45
N GLN A 21 -13.50 5.91 11.69
CA GLN A 21 -12.37 6.85 11.88
C GLN A 21 -11.97 7.63 10.61
N PHE A 22 -12.92 7.83 9.70
CA PHE A 22 -12.75 8.34 8.33
C PHE A 22 -12.09 9.74 8.19
N LYS A 23 -11.80 10.47 9.28
CA LYS A 23 -11.28 11.85 9.25
C LYS A 23 -9.94 12.08 9.96
N MET A 24 -9.59 11.36 11.02
CA MET A 24 -8.33 11.64 11.75
C MET A 24 -7.12 10.84 11.22
N VAL A 25 -7.33 9.71 10.54
CA VAL A 25 -6.25 8.80 10.11
C VAL A 25 -5.80 9.06 8.65
N LYS A 26 -6.52 9.89 7.88
CA LYS A 26 -6.17 10.16 6.47
C LYS A 26 -4.76 10.78 6.32
N ALA A 27 -4.35 11.63 7.25
CA ALA A 27 -3.01 12.20 7.25
C ALA A 27 -2.03 11.21 7.91
N GLY A 28 -1.19 10.55 7.11
CA GLY A 28 -0.12 9.68 7.63
C GLY A 28 -0.33 8.18 7.43
N LEU A 29 -1.51 7.72 7.02
CA LEU A 29 -1.75 6.28 6.85
C LEU A 29 -0.89 5.69 5.72
N ILE A 30 -0.73 6.41 4.61
CA ILE A 30 0.10 5.95 3.48
C ILE A 30 1.56 5.85 3.92
N GLU A 31 2.05 6.81 4.72
CA GLU A 31 3.40 6.81 5.30
C GLU A 31 3.61 5.67 6.29
N ILE A 32 2.61 5.35 7.11
CA ILE A 32 2.64 4.20 8.03
C ILE A 32 2.70 2.90 7.23
N VAL A 33 1.87 2.76 6.20
CA VAL A 33 1.85 1.58 5.33
C VAL A 33 3.21 1.42 4.63
N GLN A 34 3.75 2.49 4.04
CA GLN A 34 5.06 2.47 3.40
C GLN A 34 6.18 2.06 4.38
N ARG A 35 6.16 2.62 5.60
CA ARG A 35 7.14 2.27 6.63
C ARG A 35 7.01 0.81 7.04
N ALA A 36 5.79 0.31 7.17
CA ALA A 36 5.54 -1.10 7.49
C ALA A 36 6.07 -2.01 6.38
N MET A 37 5.82 -1.68 5.11
CA MET A 37 6.34 -2.42 3.97
C MET A 37 7.88 -2.48 3.95
N LYS A 38 8.55 -1.37 4.29
CA LYS A 38 10.02 -1.31 4.35
C LYS A 38 10.60 -2.04 5.56
N THR A 39 9.96 -1.91 6.71
CA THR A 39 10.45 -2.50 7.98
C THR A 39 10.22 -4.01 8.02
N HIS A 40 9.13 -4.48 7.40
CA HIS A 40 8.71 -5.87 7.40
C HIS A 40 8.67 -6.44 5.98
N CYS A 41 9.72 -6.18 5.20
CA CYS A 41 9.82 -6.61 3.79
C CYS A 41 9.76 -8.13 3.60
N GLU A 42 10.13 -8.91 4.64
CA GLU A 42 10.13 -10.37 4.63
C GLU A 42 8.88 -11.00 5.28
N ASP A 43 7.97 -10.20 5.82
CA ASP A 43 6.69 -10.69 6.36
C ASP A 43 5.59 -10.62 5.30
N VAL A 44 5.20 -11.79 4.78
CA VAL A 44 4.19 -11.91 3.73
C VAL A 44 2.84 -11.33 4.14
N PHE A 45 2.45 -11.45 5.42
CA PHE A 45 1.17 -10.94 5.90
C PHE A 45 1.18 -9.42 5.97
N VAL A 46 2.29 -8.81 6.42
CA VAL A 46 2.43 -7.35 6.42
C VAL A 46 2.46 -6.80 5.00
N GLN A 47 3.18 -7.45 4.07
CA GLN A 47 3.19 -7.03 2.67
C GLN A 47 1.79 -7.13 2.03
N LEU A 48 1.08 -8.24 2.24
CA LEU A 48 -0.27 -8.44 1.70
C LEU A 48 -1.24 -7.38 2.20
N ALA A 49 -1.27 -7.19 3.52
CA ALA A 49 -2.17 -6.25 4.15
C ALA A 49 -1.84 -4.81 3.71
N SER A 50 -0.55 -4.47 3.57
CA SER A 50 -0.11 -3.18 3.04
C SER A 50 -0.58 -2.95 1.60
N CYS A 51 -0.42 -3.92 0.70
CA CYS A 51 -0.92 -3.81 -0.68
C CYS A 51 -2.45 -3.62 -0.72
N LEU A 52 -3.20 -4.36 0.09
CA LEU A 52 -4.65 -4.19 0.23
C LEU A 52 -5.03 -2.79 0.74
N ALA A 53 -4.33 -2.28 1.74
CA ALA A 53 -4.56 -0.94 2.27
C ALA A 53 -4.27 0.13 1.21
N LEU A 54 -3.15 0.03 0.48
CA LEU A 54 -2.82 0.96 -0.60
C LEU A 54 -3.89 0.94 -1.69
N ALA A 55 -4.34 -0.24 -2.12
CA ALA A 55 -5.39 -0.37 -3.13
C ALA A 55 -6.71 0.27 -2.66
N ASN A 56 -7.10 0.08 -1.41
CA ASN A 56 -8.31 0.70 -0.86
C ASN A 56 -8.18 2.22 -0.73
N LEU A 57 -7.00 2.71 -0.36
CA LEU A 57 -6.73 4.13 -0.21
C LEU A 57 -6.63 4.86 -1.55
N SER A 58 -6.21 4.19 -2.62
CA SER A 58 -6.12 4.76 -3.96
C SER A 58 -7.46 4.80 -4.69
N VAL A 59 -8.42 3.94 -4.32
CA VAL A 59 -9.75 3.92 -4.93
C VAL A 59 -10.47 5.25 -4.67
N ASN A 60 -10.86 5.94 -5.75
CA ASN A 60 -11.65 7.17 -5.76
C ASN A 60 -11.03 8.37 -5.01
N GLN A 61 -9.71 8.42 -4.82
CA GLN A 61 -9.01 9.51 -4.14
C GLN A 61 -7.71 9.86 -4.87
N ASP A 62 -7.75 10.81 -5.81
CA ASP A 62 -6.58 11.14 -6.63
C ASP A 62 -5.40 11.72 -5.80
N ASP A 63 -5.68 12.49 -4.75
CA ASP A 63 -4.66 12.96 -3.81
C ASP A 63 -3.88 11.81 -3.16
N ASN A 64 -4.58 10.72 -2.83
CA ASN A 64 -3.95 9.53 -2.26
C ASN A 64 -3.10 8.83 -3.32
N LYS A 65 -3.57 8.73 -4.58
CA LYS A 65 -2.79 8.14 -5.67
C LYS A 65 -1.47 8.90 -5.88
N VAL A 66 -1.54 10.24 -5.93
CA VAL A 66 -0.35 11.12 -6.02
C VAL A 66 0.58 10.86 -4.84
N ARG A 67 0.04 10.80 -3.62
CA ARG A 67 0.85 10.59 -2.41
C ARG A 67 1.53 9.21 -2.37
N ILE A 68 0.83 8.15 -2.80
CA ILE A 68 1.36 6.79 -2.91
C ILE A 68 2.58 6.76 -3.85
N MET A 69 2.51 7.46 -4.98
CA MET A 69 3.66 7.57 -5.86
C MET A 69 4.81 8.35 -5.25
N GLN A 70 4.53 9.52 -4.67
CA GLN A 70 5.57 10.39 -4.10
C GLN A 70 6.36 9.71 -2.98
N LEU A 71 5.75 8.77 -2.26
CA LEU A 71 6.38 8.02 -1.18
C LEU A 71 7.19 6.80 -1.65
N GLY A 72 7.19 6.51 -2.96
CA GLY A 72 7.86 5.36 -3.54
C GLY A 72 7.20 4.02 -3.18
N CYS A 73 5.89 4.03 -2.90
CA CYS A 73 5.18 2.82 -2.51
C CYS A 73 5.08 1.81 -3.67
N ILE A 74 5.16 2.26 -4.92
CA ILE A 74 5.04 1.37 -6.09
C ILE A 74 6.27 0.46 -6.18
N GLU A 75 7.46 0.98 -5.92
CA GLU A 75 8.71 0.24 -5.81
C GLU A 75 8.64 -0.80 -4.70
N ASP A 76 8.03 -0.43 -3.56
CA ASP A 76 7.84 -1.33 -2.44
C ASP A 76 6.87 -2.48 -2.80
N VAL A 77 5.76 -2.18 -3.49
CA VAL A 77 4.80 -3.17 -4.02
C VAL A 77 5.48 -4.09 -5.04
N HIS A 78 6.23 -3.53 -5.98
CA HIS A 78 6.93 -4.32 -7.00
C HIS A 78 7.96 -5.26 -6.37
N ARG A 79 8.71 -4.79 -5.37
CA ARG A 79 9.65 -5.62 -4.61
C ARG A 79 8.94 -6.75 -3.86
N ALA A 80 7.79 -6.47 -3.24
CA ALA A 80 6.99 -7.49 -2.58
C ALA A 80 6.49 -8.56 -3.58
N MET A 81 5.99 -8.14 -4.75
CA MET A 81 5.57 -9.06 -5.82
C MET A 81 6.73 -9.92 -6.34
N LYS A 82 7.94 -9.36 -6.46
CA LYS A 82 9.14 -10.13 -6.83
C LYS A 82 9.56 -11.13 -5.75
N THR A 83 9.45 -10.73 -4.49
CA THR A 83 9.83 -11.57 -3.34
C THR A 83 8.88 -12.76 -3.18
N TYR A 84 7.58 -12.54 -3.40
CA TYR A 84 6.55 -13.56 -3.29
C TYR A 84 5.92 -13.89 -4.65
N VAL A 85 6.77 -14.28 -5.61
CA VAL A 85 6.35 -14.58 -6.99
C VAL A 85 5.29 -15.69 -7.07
N ASP A 86 5.40 -16.71 -6.21
CA ASP A 86 4.48 -17.86 -6.17
C ASP A 86 3.19 -17.59 -5.38
N SER A 87 3.12 -16.47 -4.65
CA SER A 87 1.93 -16.11 -3.89
C SER A 87 0.90 -15.43 -4.78
N LYS A 88 -0.10 -16.21 -5.23
CA LYS A 88 -1.24 -15.68 -5.99
C LYS A 88 -1.89 -14.47 -5.32
N LEU A 89 -2.06 -14.51 -4.00
CA LEU A 89 -2.63 -13.39 -3.23
C LEU A 89 -1.75 -12.14 -3.29
N MET A 90 -0.43 -12.29 -3.28
CA MET A 90 0.49 -11.14 -3.43
C MET A 90 0.39 -10.55 -4.82
N GLN A 91 0.41 -11.40 -5.85
CA GLN A 91 0.31 -10.95 -7.23
C GLN A 91 -1.02 -10.22 -7.48
N GLU A 92 -2.14 -10.79 -7.02
CA GLU A 92 -3.46 -10.15 -7.14
C GLU A 92 -3.53 -8.81 -6.39
N SER A 93 -3.00 -8.75 -5.17
CA SER A 93 -3.03 -7.52 -4.36
C SER A 93 -2.15 -6.42 -4.96
N GLY A 94 -0.95 -6.77 -5.42
CA GLY A 94 -0.07 -5.84 -6.10
C GLY A 94 -0.66 -5.32 -7.41
N CYS A 95 -1.23 -6.20 -8.23
CA CYS A 95 -1.94 -5.81 -9.46
C CYS A 95 -3.13 -4.87 -9.17
N LYS A 96 -3.86 -5.05 -8.07
CA LYS A 96 -4.94 -4.12 -7.68
C LYS A 96 -4.42 -2.71 -7.38
N VAL A 97 -3.27 -2.59 -6.70
CA VAL A 97 -2.63 -1.29 -6.47
C VAL A 97 -2.27 -0.64 -7.81
N LEU A 98 -1.56 -1.36 -8.67
CA LEU A 98 -1.13 -0.86 -9.98
C LEU A 98 -2.33 -0.45 -10.84
N ALA A 99 -3.37 -1.29 -10.91
CA ALA A 99 -4.59 -0.98 -11.64
C ALA A 99 -5.28 0.28 -11.07
N SER A 100 -5.34 0.45 -9.76
CA SER A 100 -5.96 1.65 -9.17
C SER A 100 -5.19 2.93 -9.48
N LEU A 101 -3.86 2.88 -9.53
CA LEU A 101 -3.00 4.02 -9.84
C LEU A 101 -2.99 4.37 -11.34
N ALA A 102 -3.14 3.38 -12.22
CA ALA A 102 -3.19 3.59 -13.68
C ALA A 102 -4.40 4.43 -14.12
N TRP A 103 -5.48 4.44 -13.33
CA TRP A 103 -6.68 5.24 -13.58
C TRP A 103 -6.66 6.57 -12.81
N GLY A 104 -5.50 7.02 -12.34
CA GLY A 104 -5.30 8.35 -11.76
C GLY A 104 -4.90 9.41 -12.78
N PRO A 105 -4.53 10.61 -12.33
CA PRO A 105 -4.10 11.71 -13.18
C PRO A 105 -3.02 11.30 -14.20
N PRO A 106 -2.98 11.89 -15.41
CA PRO A 106 -2.18 11.42 -16.55
C PRO A 106 -0.65 11.45 -16.31
N GLU A 107 -0.19 12.09 -15.25
CA GLU A 107 1.20 12.09 -14.82
C GLU A 107 1.60 10.79 -14.10
N LEU A 108 0.65 10.07 -13.49
CA LEU A 108 0.94 8.86 -12.72
C LEU A 108 1.39 7.67 -13.59
N PRO A 109 0.70 7.33 -14.70
CA PRO A 109 1.06 6.16 -15.52
C PRO A 109 2.46 6.25 -16.13
N LYS A 110 2.99 7.47 -16.37
CA LYS A 110 4.33 7.67 -16.93
C LYS A 110 5.43 7.24 -15.96
N GLN A 111 5.23 7.42 -14.65
CA GLN A 111 6.18 6.99 -13.63
C GLN A 111 6.13 5.49 -13.41
N MET A 112 4.95 4.89 -13.55
CA MET A 112 4.77 3.44 -13.47
C MET A 112 5.48 2.69 -14.60
N ALA A 113 5.57 3.28 -15.79
CA ALA A 113 6.27 2.69 -16.94
C ALA A 113 7.81 2.63 -16.78
N ALA A 114 8.36 3.28 -15.75
CA ALA A 114 9.79 3.31 -15.47
C ALA A 114 10.26 2.27 -14.44
N LEU A 115 9.34 1.45 -13.91
CA LEU A 115 9.58 0.39 -12.90
C LEU A 115 9.80 -0.99 -13.53
#